data_AF-A0A941JNX6-F1
#
_entry.id   AF-A0A941JNX6-F1
#
_cell.length_a   1.000
_cell.length_b   1.000
_cell.length_c   1.000
_cell.angle_alpha   90.00
_cell.angle_beta   90.00
_cell.angle_gamma   90.00
#
_symmetry.space_group_name_H-M   'P 1'
#
loop_
_entity.id
_entity.type
_entity.pdbx_description
1 polymer ?
#
loop_
_entity_poly.entity_id
_entity_poly.type
_entity_poly.pdbx_seq_one_letter_code
_entity_poly.pdbx_strand_id
1 'polypeptide(L)'
;MNQKTLRKLHRRLAPIIFLPFFVTAITGIIYRLGISWFGLSGDAAQILLVIHQGEYLGEQLKPIYVLLNGLGLIAMLVTGIIMSGLFRKNSQKAN
;
A
#
# COMPACT_ATOMS: atom_id res chain seq x y z
N MET A 1 3.79 -15.39 17.71
CA MET A 1 2.50 -15.63 17.01
C MET A 1 2.69 -16.79 16.04
N ASN A 2 1.77 -17.76 15.99
CA ASN A 2 1.90 -18.89 15.04
C ASN A 2 1.49 -18.47 13.60
N GLN A 3 1.88 -19.27 12.60
CA GLN A 3 1.63 -18.98 11.18
C GLN A 3 0.12 -18.86 10.84
N LYS A 4 -0.74 -19.64 11.51
CA LYS A 4 -2.19 -19.59 11.28
C LYS A 4 -2.79 -18.26 11.75
N THR A 5 -2.38 -17.77 12.92
CA THR A 5 -2.81 -16.48 13.46
C THR A 5 -2.27 -15.33 12.63
N LEU A 6 -1.01 -15.39 12.17
CA LEU A 6 -0.43 -14.39 11.26
C LEU A 6 -1.26 -14.27 9.98
N ARG A 7 -1.62 -15.40 9.36
CA ARG A 7 -2.46 -15.44 8.16
C ARG A 7 -3.86 -14.89 8.40
N LYS A 8 -4.47 -15.21 9.55
CA LYS A 8 -5.79 -14.68 9.92
C LYS A 8 -5.74 -13.15 10.09
N LEU A 9 -4.70 -12.63 10.74
CA LEU A 9 -4.51 -11.20 10.93
C LEU A 9 -4.25 -10.47 9.61
N HIS A 10 -3.28 -10.94 8.82
CA HIS A 10 -2.97 -10.38 7.51
C HIS A 10 -4.21 -10.33 6.61
N ARG A 11 -4.98 -11.43 6.51
CA ARG A 11 -6.19 -11.46 5.69
C ARG A 11 -7.27 -10.48 6.15
N ARG A 12 -7.38 -10.23 7.47
CA ARG A 12 -8.36 -9.29 8.03
C ARG A 12 -7.94 -7.83 7.78
N LEU A 13 -6.65 -7.53 7.94
CA LEU A 13 -6.12 -6.18 7.76
C LEU A 13 -5.90 -5.81 6.29
N ALA A 14 -5.66 -6.79 5.42
CA ALA A 14 -5.43 -6.60 4.00
C ALA A 14 -6.41 -5.64 3.32
N PRO A 15 -7.74 -5.84 3.36
CA PRO A 15 -8.67 -4.91 2.71
C PRO A 15 -8.61 -3.50 3.32
N ILE A 16 -8.39 -3.37 4.63
CA ILE A 16 -8.35 -2.08 5.32
C ILE A 16 -7.10 -1.28 4.92
N ILE A 17 -5.97 -1.96 4.73
CA ILE A 17 -4.68 -1.32 4.39
C ILE A 17 -4.55 -1.13 2.88
N PHE A 18 -4.88 -2.16 2.08
CA PHE A 18 -4.67 -2.11 0.63
C PHE A 18 -5.67 -1.21 -0.09
N LEU A 19 -6.90 -1.00 0.41
CA LEU A 19 -7.84 -0.08 -0.23
C LEU A 19 -7.33 1.37 -0.27
N PRO A 20 -6.98 2.02 0.86
CA PRO A 20 -6.43 3.38 0.83
C PRO A 20 -5.08 3.41 0.11
N PHE A 21 -4.23 2.40 0.30
CA PHE A 21 -2.95 2.31 -0.40
C PHE A 21 -3.12 2.23 -1.92
N PHE A 22 -4.11 1.46 -2.40
CA PHE A 22 -4.43 1.33 -3.82
C PHE A 22 -4.84 2.68 -4.41
N VAL A 23 -5.69 3.43 -3.71
CA VAL A 23 -6.07 4.79 -4.13
C VAL A 23 -4.84 5.69 -4.24
N THR A 24 -4.00 5.74 -3.21
CA THR A 24 -2.75 6.53 -3.22
C THR A 24 -1.81 6.10 -4.34
N ALA A 25 -1.60 4.80 -4.55
CA ALA A 25 -0.72 4.30 -5.60
C ALA A 25 -1.23 4.67 -7.00
N ILE A 26 -2.52 4.45 -7.26
CA ILE A 26 -3.12 4.73 -8.57
C ILE A 26 -3.13 6.23 -8.87
N THR A 27 -3.51 7.08 -7.92
CA THR A 27 -3.47 8.54 -8.16
C THR A 27 -2.05 9.04 -8.37
N GLY A 28 -1.05 8.47 -7.69
CA GLY A 28 0.37 8.80 -7.91
C GLY A 28 0.85 8.42 -9.33
N ILE A 29 0.45 7.23 -9.80
CA ILE A 29 0.74 6.77 -11.17
C ILE A 29 0.06 7.70 -12.20
N ILE A 30 -1.23 7.96 -12.04
CA ILE A 30 -2.00 8.83 -12.94
C ILE A 30 -1.42 10.25 -12.93
N TYR A 31 -1.05 10.78 -11.77
CA TYR A 31 -0.42 12.11 -11.66
C TYR A 31 0.87 12.18 -12.47
N ARG A 32 1.79 11.23 -12.25
CA ARG A 32 3.10 11.27 -12.91
C ARG A 32 2.99 11.07 -14.42
N LEU A 33 2.22 10.07 -14.85
CA LEU A 33 2.03 9.79 -16.27
C LEU A 33 1.21 10.89 -16.94
N GLY A 34 0.17 11.39 -16.28
CA GLY A 34 -0.67 12.49 -16.75
C GLY A 34 0.14 13.73 -17.09
N ILE A 35 0.99 14.19 -16.17
CA ILE A 35 1.85 15.35 -16.42
C ILE A 35 2.88 15.04 -17.50
N SER A 36 3.56 13.89 -17.41
CA SER A 36 4.74 13.60 -18.23
C SER A 36 4.41 13.25 -19.67
N TRP A 37 3.28 12.59 -19.91
CA TRP A 37 2.94 12.02 -21.22
C TRP A 37 1.70 12.68 -21.85
N PHE A 38 0.78 13.18 -21.04
CA PHE A 38 -0.52 13.67 -21.51
C PHE A 38 -0.72 15.18 -21.32
N GLY A 39 0.28 15.89 -20.76
CA GLY A 39 0.19 17.35 -20.55
C GLY A 39 -0.93 17.74 -19.58
N LEU A 40 -1.19 16.93 -18.56
CA LEU A 40 -2.25 17.18 -17.57
C LEU A 40 -2.10 18.57 -16.93
N SER A 41 -3.17 19.36 -16.93
CA SER A 41 -3.21 20.71 -16.36
C SER A 41 -3.01 20.73 -14.85
N GLY A 42 -2.57 21.87 -14.31
CA GLY A 42 -2.31 22.08 -12.88
C GLY A 42 -3.48 21.70 -11.96
N ASP A 43 -4.70 22.15 -12.27
CA ASP A 43 -5.88 21.88 -11.42
C ASP A 43 -6.20 20.39 -11.32
N ALA A 44 -6.19 19.69 -12.46
CA ALA A 44 -6.42 18.24 -12.50
C ALA A 44 -5.29 17.47 -11.77
N ALA A 45 -4.04 17.92 -11.93
CA ALA A 45 -2.91 17.36 -11.21
C ALA A 45 -3.01 17.59 -9.69
N GLN A 46 -3.50 18.76 -9.26
CA GLN A 46 -3.73 19.07 -7.85
C GLN A 46 -4.82 18.19 -7.24
N ILE A 47 -5.92 17.94 -7.94
CA ILE A 47 -6.98 17.02 -7.48
C ILE A 47 -6.40 15.63 -7.23
N LEU A 48 -5.54 15.12 -8.11
CA LEU A 48 -4.86 13.84 -7.91
C LEU A 48 -3.99 13.84 -6.66
N LEU A 49 -3.26 14.92 -6.39
CA LEU A 49 -2.45 15.05 -5.18
C LEU A 49 -3.29 15.13 -3.90
N VAL A 50 -4.40 15.87 -3.91
CA VAL A 50 -5.35 15.94 -2.78
C VAL A 50 -5.84 14.54 -2.40
N ILE A 51 -6.20 13.73 -3.39
CA ILE A 51 -6.63 12.34 -3.15
C ILE A 51 -5.43 11.46 -2.73
N HIS A 52 -4.29 11.59 -3.40
CA HIS A 52 -3.07 10.81 -3.15
C HIS A 52 -2.61 10.88 -1.69
N GLN A 53 -2.60 12.09 -1.13
CA GLN A 53 -2.13 12.35 0.24
C GLN A 53 -3.24 12.36 1.29
N GLY A 54 -4.51 12.19 0.88
CA GLY A 54 -5.64 12.23 1.80
C GLY A 54 -5.92 13.63 2.37
N GLU A 55 -5.61 14.70 1.63
CA GLU A 55 -5.78 16.08 2.11
C GLU A 55 -7.24 16.44 2.36
N TYR A 56 -8.19 15.77 1.70
CA TYR A 56 -9.63 15.91 1.96
C TYR A 56 -10.03 15.51 3.40
N LEU A 57 -9.16 14.84 4.15
CA LEU A 57 -9.34 14.54 5.58
C LEU A 57 -8.97 15.72 6.50
N GLY A 58 -8.39 16.79 5.95
CA GLY A 58 -7.89 17.96 6.67
C GLY A 58 -6.40 17.85 7.04
N GLU A 59 -5.78 19.00 7.28
CA GLU A 59 -4.32 19.14 7.51
C GLU A 59 -3.80 18.30 8.70
N GLN A 60 -4.63 18.08 9.71
CA GLN A 60 -4.25 17.30 10.90
C GLN A 60 -4.24 15.79 10.62
N LEU A 61 -5.16 15.30 9.80
CA LEU A 61 -5.30 13.87 9.50
C LEU A 61 -4.46 13.42 8.31
N LYS A 62 -4.12 14.33 7.39
CA LYS A 62 -3.21 14.09 6.25
C LYS A 62 -1.90 13.37 6.65
N PRO A 63 -1.09 13.86 7.61
CA PRO A 63 0.14 13.15 8.00
C PRO A 63 -0.13 11.79 8.64
N ILE A 64 -1.24 11.63 9.37
CA ILE A 64 -1.65 10.35 9.96
C ILE A 64 -2.02 9.36 8.85
N TYR A 65 -2.78 9.80 7.85
CA TYR A 65 -3.15 9.00 6.68
C TYR A 65 -1.91 8.51 5.94
N VAL A 66 -0.95 9.39 5.66
CA VAL A 66 0.31 9.03 4.99
C VAL A 66 1.11 8.03 5.83
N LEU A 67 1.24 8.26 7.14
CA LEU A 67 1.96 7.38 8.05
C LEU A 67 1.33 5.98 8.11
N LEU A 68 0.01 5.90 8.27
CA LEU A 68 -0.72 4.62 8.34
C LEU A 68 -0.65 3.85 7.03
N ASN A 69 -0.72 4.53 5.87
CA ASN A 69 -0.51 3.89 4.58
C ASN A 69 0.90 3.29 4.46
N GLY A 70 1.94 4.07 4.83
CA GLY A 70 3.33 3.60 4.78
C GLY A 70 3.58 2.41 5.71
N LEU A 71 3.22 2.52 6.99
CA LEU A 71 3.41 1.44 7.97
C LEU A 71 2.55 0.22 7.64
N GLY A 72 1.31 0.44 7.20
CA GLY A 72 0.41 -0.62 6.77
C GLY A 72 1.00 -1.39 5.59
N LEU A 73 1.49 -0.70 4.56
CA LEU A 73 2.13 -1.34 3.41
C LEU A 73 3.32 -2.18 3.83
N ILE A 74 4.22 -1.63 4.66
CA ILE A 74 5.39 -2.36 5.16
C ILE A 74 4.95 -3.63 5.90
N ALA A 75 3.97 -3.52 6.80
CA ALA A 75 3.45 -4.66 7.54
C ALA A 75 2.86 -5.73 6.59
N MET A 76 2.08 -5.32 5.59
CA MET A 76 1.47 -6.22 4.61
C MET A 76 2.53 -6.90 3.73
N LEU A 77 3.57 -6.17 3.31
CA LEU A 77 4.67 -6.70 2.52
C LEU A 77 5.46 -7.74 3.32
N VAL A 78 5.91 -7.39 4.54
CA VAL A 78 6.68 -8.29 5.40
C VAL A 78 5.89 -9.54 5.72
N THR A 79 4.64 -9.40 6.16
CA THR A 79 3.82 -10.57 6.53
C THR A 79 3.44 -11.42 5.32
N GLY A 80 3.25 -10.81 4.14
CA GLY A 80 3.06 -11.53 2.88
C GLY A 80 4.27 -12.38 2.49
N ILE A 81 5.48 -11.79 2.56
CA ILE A 81 6.75 -12.49 2.26
C ILE A 81 6.98 -13.65 3.25
N ILE A 82 6.71 -13.45 4.55
CA ILE A 82 6.85 -14.52 5.55
C ILE A 82 5.92 -15.70 5.23
N MET A 83 4.70 -15.42 4.76
CA MET A 83 3.69 -16.45 4.47
C MET A 83 3.82 -17.11 3.09
N SER A 84 4.51 -16.47 2.13
CA SER A 84 4.68 -17.00 0.77
C SER A 84 5.65 -18.18 0.71
N GLY A 85 6.47 -18.36 1.75
CA GLY A 85 7.45 -19.45 1.79
C GLY A 85 8.67 -19.23 0.90
N LEU A 86 8.89 -18.00 0.42
CA LEU A 86 10.08 -17.63 -0.39
C LEU A 86 11.41 -18.03 0.27
N PHE A 87 11.45 -18.11 1.60
CA PHE A 87 12.63 -18.53 2.38
C PHE A 87 12.60 -19.99 2.83
N ARG A 88 11.65 -20.81 2.35
CA ARG A 88 11.55 -22.22 2.75
C ARG A 88 12.63 -23.02 2.00
N LYS A 89 13.73 -23.36 2.70
CA LYS A 89 14.80 -24.21 2.17
C LYS A 89 14.25 -25.59 1.79
N ASN A 90 14.35 -25.96 0.51
CA ASN A 90 14.02 -27.29 0.00
C ASN A 90 15.02 -28.32 0.56
N SER A 91 14.84 -28.77 1.80
CA SER A 91 15.65 -29.82 2.43
C SER A 91 14.95 -31.18 2.43
N GLN A 92 14.28 -31.53 1.32
CA GLN A 92 13.61 -32.82 1.15
C GLN A 92 13.91 -33.45 -0.23
N LYS A 93 15.19 -33.54 -0.58
CA LYS A 93 15.69 -34.48 -1.61
C LYS A 93 17.08 -34.96 -1.22
N ALA A 94 17.15 -35.75 -0.15
CA ALA A 94 18.26 -36.62 0.17
C ALA A 94 17.75 -37.62 1.22
N ASN A 95 16.96 -38.59 0.77
CA ASN A 95 16.70 -39.88 1.41
C ASN A 95 16.31 -40.86 0.31
#